data_AF-A0A383BZT8-F1
#
_entry.id   AF-A0A383BZT8-F1
#
_cell.length_a   1.000
_cell.length_b   1.000
_cell.length_c   1.000
_cell.angle_alpha   90.00
_cell.angle_beta   90.00
_cell.angle_gamma   90.00
#
_symmetry.space_group_name_H-M   'P 1'
#
loop_
_entity.id
_entity.type
_entity.pdbx_description
1 polymer ?
#
loop_
_entity_poly.entity_id
_entity_poly.type
_entity_poly.pdbx_seq_one_letter_code
_entity_poly.pdbx_strand_id
1 'polypeptide(L)'
;MDFPQLDPALMLERLAPPTGKVRMVLDTDTYNEIDDQFAVVQALISPDRLAVEAIYAAPFDNNRSSGPGDGMEKSYEEILRLLDRLDVSPDGFVFRGSTDILRGEEPLESETVDDMIAKSKEGDSP
;
A
#
# COMPACT_ATOMS: atom_id res chain seq x y z
N MET A 1 10.11 23.67 -7.97
CA MET A 1 9.29 23.92 -6.77
C MET A 1 10.23 24.32 -5.66
N ASP A 2 9.96 25.44 -4.99
CA ASP A 2 10.63 25.80 -3.73
C ASP A 2 9.78 25.26 -2.58
N PHE A 3 10.33 24.28 -1.85
CA PHE A 3 9.70 23.77 -0.63
C PHE A 3 10.30 24.46 0.59
N PRO A 4 9.50 24.73 1.64
CA PRO A 4 10.01 25.33 2.86
C PRO A 4 11.01 24.38 3.54
N GLN A 5 12.17 24.90 3.95
CA GLN A 5 13.07 24.15 4.84
C GLN A 5 12.45 24.06 6.23
N LEU A 6 12.34 22.84 6.75
CA LEU A 6 11.91 22.61 8.12
C LEU A 6 13.04 22.99 9.08
N ASP A 7 12.66 23.47 10.27
CA ASP A 7 13.59 23.59 11.39
C ASP A 7 14.21 22.20 11.70
N PRO A 8 15.53 22.09 11.94
CA PRO A 8 16.18 20.81 12.20
C PRO A 8 15.58 20.01 13.36
N ALA A 9 15.08 20.68 14.42
CA ALA A 9 14.45 19.99 15.54
C ALA A 9 13.09 19.42 15.14
N LEU A 10 12.29 20.17 14.38
CA LEU A 10 11.02 19.69 13.84
C LEU A 10 11.23 18.52 12.86
N MET A 11 12.30 18.56 12.05
CA MET A 11 12.67 17.45 11.18
C MET A 11 13.00 16.19 11.98
N LEU A 12 13.81 16.31 13.04
CA LEU A 12 14.16 15.19 13.91
C LEU A 12 12.94 14.61 14.63
N GLU A 13 12.05 15.47 15.11
CA GLU A 13 10.79 15.06 15.73
C GLU A 13 9.94 14.21 14.77
N ARG A 14 9.79 14.63 13.50
CA ARG A 14 9.02 13.89 12.49
C ARG A 14 9.67 12.60 12.01
N LEU A 15 10.97 12.43 12.21
CA LEU A 15 11.70 11.19 11.91
C LEU A 15 11.69 10.20 13.08
N ALA A 16 11.26 10.62 14.27
CA ALA A 16 11.14 9.72 15.40
C ALA A 16 10.10 8.63 15.08
N PRO A 17 10.41 7.35 15.36
CA PRO A 17 9.46 6.29 15.12
C PRO A 17 8.20 6.50 15.99
N PRO A 18 7.01 6.20 15.46
CA PRO A 18 5.78 6.30 16.23
C PRO A 18 5.82 5.41 17.46
N THR A 19 5.21 5.89 18.55
CA THR A 19 5.06 5.10 19.78
C THR A 19 3.67 4.48 19.80
N GLY A 20 3.60 3.15 19.96
CA GLY A 20 2.33 2.42 19.97
C GLY A 20 1.98 1.78 18.63
N LYS A 21 0.69 1.46 18.46
CA LYS A 21 0.16 0.78 17.28
C LYS A 21 -0.10 1.78 16.17
N VAL A 22 0.44 1.52 14.98
CA VAL A 22 0.32 2.39 13.80
C VAL A 22 -0.81 1.90 12.90
N ARG A 23 -1.70 2.81 12.51
CA ARG A 23 -2.66 2.58 11.43
C ARG A 23 -1.92 2.70 10.10
N MET A 24 -2.11 1.72 9.22
CA MET A 24 -1.45 1.72 7.92
C MET A 24 -2.33 1.11 6.84
N VAL A 25 -2.08 1.54 5.61
CA VAL A 25 -2.45 0.83 4.38
C VAL A 25 -1.15 0.37 3.72
N LEU A 26 -1.18 -0.77 3.02
CA LEU A 26 0.00 -1.31 2.34
C LEU A 26 -0.24 -1.30 0.83
N ASP A 27 0.42 -0.40 0.11
CA ASP A 27 0.44 -0.35 -1.36
C ASP A 27 1.71 -1.06 -1.86
N THR A 28 1.54 -2.13 -2.65
CA THR A 28 2.64 -3.06 -2.97
C THR A 28 2.41 -3.78 -4.29
N ASP A 29 3.47 -3.94 -5.08
CA ASP A 29 3.53 -4.79 -6.26
C ASP A 29 3.97 -6.21 -5.90
N THR A 30 3.20 -6.87 -5.02
CA THR A 30 3.59 -8.10 -4.29
C THR A 30 4.12 -9.28 -5.12
N TYR A 31 3.83 -9.32 -6.41
CA TYR A 31 4.37 -10.34 -7.30
C TYR A 31 5.73 -9.97 -7.92
N ASN A 32 6.07 -8.69 -7.97
CA ASN A 32 7.23 -8.18 -8.69
C ASN A 32 8.55 -8.58 -8.03
N GLU A 33 8.67 -8.41 -6.71
CA GLU A 33 9.82 -8.82 -5.90
C GLU A 33 9.40 -9.68 -4.71
N ILE A 34 10.33 -10.47 -4.18
CA ILE A 34 10.00 -11.48 -3.17
C ILE A 34 9.82 -10.87 -1.77
N ASP A 35 10.52 -9.78 -1.49
CA ASP A 35 10.51 -9.09 -0.21
C ASP A 35 9.15 -8.47 0.12
N ASP A 36 8.36 -8.08 -0.89
CA ASP A 36 6.97 -7.66 -0.68
C ASP A 36 6.10 -8.74 -0.03
N GLN A 37 6.30 -10.01 -0.39
CA GLN A 37 5.57 -11.12 0.23
C GLN A 37 5.87 -11.21 1.72
N PHE A 38 7.14 -11.01 2.08
CA PHE A 38 7.55 -10.95 3.48
C PHE A 38 7.00 -9.70 4.18
N ALA A 39 6.93 -8.56 3.51
CA ALA A 39 6.35 -7.34 4.06
C ALA A 39 4.85 -7.51 4.37
N VAL A 40 4.07 -8.09 3.45
CA VAL A 40 2.65 -8.41 3.65
C VAL A 40 2.46 -9.35 4.84
N VAL A 41 3.20 -10.47 4.87
CA VAL A 41 3.09 -11.45 5.96
C VAL A 41 3.50 -10.81 7.29
N GLN A 42 4.64 -10.11 7.33
CA GLN A 42 5.13 -9.45 8.54
C GLN A 42 4.13 -8.42 9.07
N ALA A 43 3.51 -7.63 8.19
CA ALA A 43 2.52 -6.64 8.57
C ALA A 43 1.30 -7.28 9.26
N LEU A 44 0.80 -8.38 8.70
CA LEU A 44 -0.37 -9.09 9.20
C LEU A 44 -0.11 -9.86 10.50
N ILE A 45 1.08 -10.43 10.67
CA ILE A 45 1.46 -11.17 11.89
C ILE A 45 1.97 -10.27 13.03
N SER A 46 1.99 -8.95 12.83
CA SER A 46 2.40 -7.97 13.86
C SER A 46 1.22 -7.14 14.40
N PRO A 47 0.10 -7.74 14.85
CA PRO A 47 -1.12 -7.00 15.22
C PRO A 47 -0.97 -6.15 16.50
N ASP A 48 0.10 -6.35 17.28
CA ASP A 48 0.48 -5.50 18.42
C ASP A 48 1.14 -4.18 17.97
N ARG A 49 1.67 -4.14 16.75
CA ARG A 49 2.37 -2.97 16.18
C ARG A 49 1.60 -2.29 15.06
N LEU A 50 0.87 -3.04 14.24
CA LEU A 50 0.24 -2.55 13.03
C LEU A 50 -1.27 -2.84 13.03
N ALA A 51 -2.06 -1.81 12.76
CA ALA A 51 -3.43 -1.94 12.28
C ALA A 51 -3.38 -1.79 10.77
N VAL A 52 -3.24 -2.91 10.06
CA VAL A 52 -3.34 -2.94 8.60
C VAL A 52 -4.81 -2.77 8.23
N GLU A 53 -5.15 -1.68 7.55
CA GLU A 53 -6.53 -1.32 7.24
C GLU A 53 -6.95 -1.70 5.83
N ALA A 54 -5.98 -1.84 4.92
CA ALA A 54 -6.15 -2.36 3.58
C ALA A 54 -4.79 -2.72 2.94
N ILE A 55 -4.84 -3.55 1.91
CA ILE A 55 -3.71 -3.86 1.03
C ILE A 55 -4.12 -3.53 -0.40
N TYR A 56 -3.29 -2.78 -1.11
CA TYR A 56 -3.54 -2.31 -2.46
C TYR A 56 -2.53 -2.94 -3.43
N ALA A 57 -3.06 -3.58 -4.48
CA ALA A 57 -2.22 -4.19 -5.51
C ALA A 57 -1.70 -3.12 -6.48
N ALA A 58 -0.39 -2.91 -6.49
CA ALA A 58 0.24 -1.95 -7.39
C ALA A 58 0.61 -2.58 -8.75
N PRO A 59 0.51 -1.80 -9.85
CA PRO A 59 0.99 -2.22 -11.16
C PRO A 59 2.52 -2.23 -11.24
N PHE A 60 3.06 -3.18 -12.00
CA PHE A 60 4.46 -3.18 -12.45
C PHE A 60 4.51 -3.54 -13.94
N ASP A 61 5.56 -3.12 -14.64
CA ASP A 61 5.77 -3.43 -16.05
C ASP A 61 7.23 -3.82 -16.33
N ASN A 62 7.47 -5.13 -16.40
CA ASN A 62 8.77 -5.69 -16.74
C ASN A 62 8.61 -7.07 -17.41
N ASN A 63 9.68 -7.87 -17.48
CA ASN A 63 9.67 -9.19 -18.10
C ASN A 63 8.76 -10.23 -17.41
N ARG A 64 8.15 -9.91 -16.26
CA ARG A 64 7.22 -10.75 -15.51
C ARG A 64 5.75 -10.42 -15.79
N SER A 65 5.46 -9.41 -16.62
CA SER A 65 4.11 -8.95 -16.98
C SER A 65 3.99 -8.67 -18.49
N SER A 66 2.77 -8.68 -19.02
CA SER A 66 2.47 -8.21 -20.38
C SER A 66 2.11 -6.71 -20.44
N GLY A 67 2.16 -6.02 -19.31
CA GLY A 67 1.91 -4.59 -19.15
C GLY A 67 1.46 -4.26 -17.72
N PRO A 68 1.27 -2.96 -17.38
CA PRO A 68 0.98 -2.52 -16.01
C PRO A 68 -0.26 -3.18 -15.39
N GLY A 69 -1.35 -3.31 -16.15
CA GLY A 69 -2.59 -3.95 -15.67
C GLY A 69 -2.44 -5.45 -15.41
N ASP A 70 -1.64 -6.15 -16.22
CA ASP A 70 -1.31 -7.56 -15.95
C ASP A 70 -0.39 -7.68 -14.73
N GLY A 71 0.54 -6.74 -14.55
CA GLY A 71 1.35 -6.66 -13.32
C GLY A 71 0.49 -6.43 -12.07
N MET A 72 -0.46 -5.49 -12.13
CA MET A 72 -1.40 -5.22 -11.03
C MET A 72 -2.19 -6.48 -10.67
N GLU A 73 -2.73 -7.19 -11.68
CA GLU A 73 -3.54 -8.37 -11.41
C GLU A 73 -2.73 -9.53 -10.85
N LYS A 74 -1.45 -9.67 -11.27
CA LYS A 74 -0.51 -10.60 -10.63
C LYS A 74 -0.24 -10.23 -9.17
N SER A 75 -0.03 -8.96 -8.86
CA SER A 75 0.13 -8.48 -7.48
C SER A 75 -1.12 -8.79 -6.65
N TYR A 76 -2.31 -8.53 -7.19
CA TYR A 76 -3.59 -8.82 -6.54
C TYR A 76 -3.75 -10.31 -6.23
N GLU A 77 -3.54 -11.18 -7.22
CA GLU A 77 -3.60 -12.64 -7.04
C GLU A 77 -2.58 -13.14 -6.01
N GLU A 78 -1.39 -12.57 -5.98
CA GLU A 78 -0.36 -12.97 -5.02
C GLU A 78 -0.72 -12.56 -3.59
N ILE A 79 -1.29 -11.36 -3.39
CA ILE A 79 -1.84 -10.95 -2.10
C ILE A 79 -2.91 -11.96 -1.65
N LEU A 80 -3.85 -12.33 -2.52
CA LEU A 80 -4.90 -13.32 -2.18
C LEU A 80 -4.31 -14.66 -1.76
N ARG A 81 -3.26 -15.14 -2.45
CA ARG A 81 -2.56 -16.38 -2.08
C ARG A 81 -1.91 -16.31 -0.71
N LEU A 82 -1.35 -15.15 -0.33
CA LEU A 82 -0.78 -14.93 0.99
C LEU A 82 -1.87 -14.91 2.07
N LEU A 83 -2.98 -14.21 1.83
CA LEU A 83 -4.09 -14.15 2.78
C LEU A 83 -4.76 -15.51 3.02
N ASP A 84 -4.95 -16.31 1.97
CA ASP A 84 -5.47 -17.68 2.08
C ASP A 84 -4.60 -18.55 3.01
N ARG A 85 -3.26 -18.41 2.94
CA ARG A 85 -2.33 -19.14 3.83
C ARG A 85 -2.37 -18.65 5.28
N LEU A 86 -2.82 -17.43 5.51
CA LEU A 86 -2.93 -16.80 6.82
C LEU A 86 -4.34 -16.88 7.41
N ASP A 87 -5.29 -17.49 6.69
CA ASP A 87 -6.72 -17.54 7.06
C ASP A 87 -7.33 -16.14 7.27
N VAL A 88 -6.95 -15.20 6.40
CA VAL A 88 -7.45 -13.81 6.42
C VAL A 88 -8.39 -13.59 5.22
N SER A 89 -9.57 -13.04 5.48
CA SER A 89 -10.52 -12.70 4.40
C SER A 89 -10.03 -11.49 3.61
N PRO A 90 -10.07 -11.53 2.26
CA PRO A 90 -9.74 -10.38 1.42
C PRO A 90 -10.90 -9.36 1.30
N ASP A 91 -12.12 -9.73 1.69
CA ASP A 91 -13.32 -8.93 1.43
C ASP A 91 -13.29 -7.59 2.19
N GLY A 92 -13.39 -6.48 1.44
CA GLY A 92 -13.29 -5.12 2.00
C GLY A 92 -11.89 -4.79 2.55
N PHE A 93 -10.88 -5.58 2.19
CA PHE A 93 -9.52 -5.47 2.71
C PHE A 93 -8.46 -5.40 1.62
N VAL A 94 -8.65 -6.09 0.49
CA VAL A 94 -7.72 -6.06 -0.65
C VAL A 94 -8.38 -5.43 -1.87
N PHE A 95 -7.70 -4.44 -2.45
CA PHE A 95 -8.22 -3.68 -3.59
C PHE A 95 -7.27 -3.76 -4.79
N ARG A 96 -7.86 -3.79 -5.98
CA ARG A 96 -7.12 -3.65 -7.24
C ARG A 96 -6.71 -2.20 -7.42
N GLY A 97 -5.43 -1.97 -7.70
CA GLY A 97 -4.92 -0.64 -8.00
C GLY A 97 -5.12 -0.23 -9.46
N SER A 98 -4.37 0.80 -9.88
CA SER A 98 -4.40 1.30 -11.25
C SER A 98 -3.97 0.23 -12.26
N THR A 99 -4.65 0.20 -13.41
CA THR A 99 -4.32 -0.71 -14.52
C THR A 99 -3.30 -0.13 -15.51
N ASP A 100 -2.90 1.13 -15.34
CA ASP A 100 -1.89 1.77 -16.20
C ASP A 100 -0.99 2.73 -15.39
N ILE A 101 0.16 3.06 -15.96
CA ILE A 101 1.08 4.06 -15.43
C ILE A 101 0.59 5.45 -15.85
N LEU A 102 0.62 6.40 -14.92
CA LEU A 102 0.29 7.79 -15.21
C LEU A 102 1.31 8.38 -16.21
N ARG A 103 0.85 8.71 -17.42
CA ARG A 103 1.70 9.26 -18.51
C ARG A 103 1.53 10.77 -18.72
N GLY A 104 0.64 11.40 -17.97
CA GLY A 104 0.30 12.81 -18.09
C GLY A 104 -0.26 13.35 -16.77
N GLU A 105 -1.02 14.44 -16.85
CA GLU A 105 -1.62 15.08 -15.68
C GLU A 105 -3.05 14.59 -15.37
N GLU A 106 -3.67 13.86 -16.31
CA GLU A 106 -5.02 13.32 -16.13
C GLU A 106 -4.98 12.11 -15.19
N PRO A 107 -5.61 12.19 -14.00
CA PRO A 107 -5.63 11.08 -13.07
C PRO A 107 -6.45 9.91 -13.62
N LEU A 108 -6.03 8.69 -13.28
CA LEU A 108 -6.81 7.50 -13.54
C LEU A 108 -7.70 7.20 -12.33
N GLU A 109 -8.97 6.90 -12.58
CA GLU A 109 -9.88 6.44 -11.53
C GLU A 109 -9.45 5.06 -11.00
N SER A 110 -9.56 4.87 -9.69
CA SER A 110 -9.12 3.65 -9.02
C SER A 110 -9.84 3.50 -7.67
N GLU A 111 -10.46 2.35 -7.44
CA GLU A 111 -11.16 2.03 -6.18
C GLU A 111 -10.21 2.15 -4.97
N THR A 112 -8.95 1.75 -5.14
CA THR A 112 -7.88 1.93 -4.15
C THR A 112 -7.73 3.38 -3.71
N VAL A 113 -7.81 4.34 -4.64
CA VAL A 113 -7.64 5.76 -4.32
C VAL A 113 -8.83 6.28 -3.51
N ASP A 114 -10.05 5.87 -3.88
CA ASP A 114 -11.25 6.24 -3.13
C ASP A 114 -11.23 5.69 -1.69
N ASP A 115 -10.84 4.42 -1.53
CA ASP A 115 -10.69 3.78 -0.21
C ASP A 115 -9.59 4.47 0.62
N MET A 116 -8.43 4.79 0.02
CA MET A 116 -7.35 5.53 0.68
C MET A 116 -7.80 6.92 1.15
N ILE A 117 -8.53 7.66 0.30
CA ILE A 117 -9.07 8.98 0.65
C ILE A 117 -10.08 8.87 1.80
N ALA A 118 -10.94 7.84 1.78
CA ALA A 118 -11.91 7.60 2.85
C ALA A 118 -11.21 7.33 4.18
N LYS A 119 -10.27 6.38 4.22
CA LYS A 119 -9.49 6.04 5.43
C LYS A 119 -8.69 7.22 5.96
N SER A 120 -8.11 8.02 5.07
CA SER A 120 -7.36 9.22 5.47
C SER A 120 -8.25 10.25 6.18
N LYS A 121 -9.52 10.39 5.78
CA LYS A 121 -10.48 11.29 6.44
C LYS A 121 -10.98 10.77 7.79
N GLU A 122 -10.92 9.46 8.02
CA GLU A 122 -11.22 8.81 9.30
C GLU A 122 -10.02 8.84 10.26
N GLY A 123 -8.85 9.30 9.80
CA GLY A 123 -7.68 9.56 10.63
C GLY A 123 -7.92 10.75 11.56
N ASP A 124 -7.63 10.57 12.86
CA ASP A 124 -7.28 11.73 13.67
C ASP A 124 -6.03 12.35 13.04
N SER A 125 -6.06 13.66 12.77
CA SER A 125 -4.88 14.37 12.31
C SER A 125 -3.77 14.20 13.36
N PRO A 126 -2.49 14.11 12.95
CA PRO A 126 -1.37 14.21 13.89
C PRO A 126 -1.42 15.52 14.68
#